data_AF-A0A6L9LD23-F1
#
_entry.id   AF-A0A6L9LD23-F1
#
_cell.length_a   1.000
_cell.length_b   1.000
_cell.length_c   1.000
_cell.angle_alpha   90.00
_cell.angle_beta   90.00
_cell.angle_gamma   90.00
#
_symmetry.space_group_name_H-M   'P 1'
#
loop_
_entity.id
_entity.type
_entity.pdbx_description
1 polymer ?
#
loop_
_entity_poly.entity_id
_entity_poly.type
_entity_poly.pdbx_seq_one_letter_code
_entity_poly.pdbx_strand_id
1 'polypeptide(L)'
;MNRRLTPNDLDTSPYKELVESLVCQWLDTDLPAQGLTNTDFITTIRILLLTTQNPDHTAVIVSAVLDQAIHLQKTSDWVDQEIKFEGMVHGADRVDFLKFELSQAATLDDSLLDSYNERINRFTGKD
;
A
#
# COMPACT_ATOMS: atom_id res chain seq x y z
N MET A 1 -22.64 15.72 -3.73
CA MET A 1 -21.39 15.78 -2.94
C MET A 1 -21.23 14.45 -2.25
N ASN A 2 -20.20 13.68 -2.59
CA ASN A 2 -19.90 12.44 -1.87
C ASN A 2 -19.35 12.80 -0.49
N ARG A 3 -19.94 12.21 0.55
CA ARG A 3 -19.47 12.38 1.93
C ARG A 3 -18.06 11.79 2.03
N ARG A 4 -17.12 12.56 2.60
CA ARG A 4 -15.78 12.04 2.92
C ARG A 4 -15.87 11.01 4.03
N LEU A 5 -15.06 9.96 3.90
CA LEU A 5 -14.87 8.96 4.93
C LEU A 5 -14.12 9.56 6.11
N THR A 6 -14.65 9.30 7.29
CA THR A 6 -14.08 9.70 8.57
C THR A 6 -13.64 8.45 9.35
N PRO A 7 -12.76 8.59 10.36
CA PRO A 7 -12.33 7.45 11.17
C PRO A 7 -13.48 6.62 11.76
N ASN A 8 -14.59 7.26 12.14
CA ASN A 8 -15.77 6.59 12.70
C ASN A 8 -16.52 5.73 11.68
N ASP A 9 -16.48 6.11 10.39
CA ASP A 9 -17.15 5.33 9.34
C ASP A 9 -16.49 3.95 9.19
N LEU A 10 -15.20 3.83 9.52
CA LEU A 10 -14.43 2.58 9.43
C LEU A 10 -14.84 1.51 10.43
N ASP A 11 -15.56 1.89 11.49
CA ASP A 11 -16.06 0.93 12.49
C ASP A 11 -17.46 0.39 12.12
N THR A 12 -17.99 0.80 10.97
CA THR A 12 -19.32 0.39 10.45
C THR A 12 -19.24 -0.21 9.06
N SER A 13 -20.19 -1.08 8.71
CA SER A 13 -20.32 -1.61 7.36
C SER A 13 -20.67 -0.49 6.36
N PRO A 14 -20.13 -0.54 5.12
CA PRO A 14 -19.33 -1.63 4.55
C PRO A 14 -17.82 -1.53 4.83
N TYR A 15 -17.34 -0.42 5.41
CA TYR A 15 -15.91 -0.14 5.51
C TYR A 15 -15.18 -1.02 6.50
N LYS A 16 -15.82 -1.38 7.61
CA LYS A 16 -15.29 -2.35 8.56
C LYS A 16 -15.00 -3.70 7.90
N GLU A 17 -15.98 -4.22 7.16
CA GLU A 17 -15.89 -5.51 6.45
C GLU A 17 -14.80 -5.47 5.39
N LEU A 18 -14.68 -4.35 4.66
CA LEU A 18 -13.59 -4.17 3.70
C LEU A 18 -12.22 -4.23 4.39
N VAL A 19 -12.02 -3.47 5.47
CA VAL A 19 -10.75 -3.46 6.21
C VAL A 19 -10.42 -4.87 6.70
N GLU A 20 -11.38 -5.56 7.30
CA GLU A 20 -11.20 -6.95 7.77
C GLU A 20 -10.84 -7.89 6.61
N SER A 21 -11.52 -7.77 5.46
CA SER A 21 -11.23 -8.61 4.28
C SER A 21 -9.82 -8.40 3.72
N LEU A 22 -9.34 -7.15 3.67
CA LEU A 22 -8.00 -6.82 3.18
C LEU A 22 -6.91 -7.26 4.17
N VAL A 23 -7.18 -7.20 5.47
CA VAL A 23 -6.28 -7.75 6.49
C VAL A 23 -6.20 -9.27 6.37
N CYS A 24 -7.34 -9.95 6.20
CA CYS A 24 -7.35 -11.40 5.95
C CYS A 24 -6.56 -11.75 4.68
N GLN A 25 -6.76 -11.02 3.58
CA GLN A 25 -6.01 -11.21 2.34
C GLN A 25 -4.50 -11.09 2.57
N TRP A 26 -4.05 -10.13 3.36
CA TRP A 26 -2.65 -9.98 3.70
C TRP A 26 -2.16 -11.17 4.55
N LEU A 27 -2.88 -11.54 5.61
CA LEU A 27 -2.50 -12.67 6.45
C LEU A 27 -2.42 -14.00 5.67
N ASP A 28 -3.32 -14.20 4.71
CA ASP A 28 -3.36 -15.40 3.86
C ASP A 28 -2.17 -15.52 2.90
N THR A 29 -1.36 -14.46 2.74
CA THR A 29 -0.11 -14.52 1.95
C THR A 29 1.03 -15.26 2.66
N ASP A 30 0.90 -15.52 3.97
CA ASP A 30 1.91 -16.19 4.82
C ASP A 30 3.32 -15.55 4.74
N LEU A 31 3.40 -14.24 4.45
CA LEU A 31 4.66 -13.51 4.40
C LEU A 31 5.25 -13.36 5.82
N PRO A 32 6.58 -13.37 5.99
CA PRO A 32 7.21 -13.21 7.30
C PRO A 32 6.80 -11.89 7.97
N ALA A 33 6.17 -11.99 9.14
CA ALA A 33 5.59 -10.83 9.84
C ALA A 33 6.63 -9.85 10.41
N GLN A 34 7.85 -10.31 10.73
CA GLN A 34 8.95 -9.51 11.29
C GLN A 34 8.56 -8.62 12.50
N GLY A 35 7.59 -9.04 13.30
CA GLY A 35 7.14 -8.31 14.50
C GLY A 35 5.90 -7.46 14.29
N LEU A 36 5.35 -7.37 13.07
CA LEU A 36 4.03 -6.79 12.84
C LEU A 36 2.94 -7.62 13.53
N THR A 37 2.01 -6.91 14.15
CA THR A 37 0.83 -7.47 14.83
C THR A 37 -0.43 -7.30 13.97
N ASN A 38 -1.50 -7.98 14.34
CA ASN A 38 -2.80 -7.79 13.69
C ASN A 38 -3.27 -6.31 13.74
N THR A 39 -2.99 -5.62 14.84
CA THR A 39 -3.30 -4.20 14.99
C THR A 39 -2.57 -3.34 13.97
N ASP A 40 -1.33 -3.69 13.62
CA ASP A 40 -0.55 -2.95 12.62
C ASP A 40 -1.15 -3.11 11.22
N PHE A 41 -1.51 -4.34 10.83
CA PHE A 41 -2.19 -4.59 9.55
C PHE A 41 -3.50 -3.79 9.45
N ILE A 42 -4.36 -3.87 10.48
CA ILE A 42 -5.62 -3.11 10.52
C ILE A 42 -5.35 -1.61 10.40
N THR A 43 -4.36 -1.10 11.13
CA THR A 43 -4.05 0.33 11.16
C THR A 43 -3.59 0.83 9.80
N THR A 44 -2.70 0.09 9.13
CA THR A 44 -2.18 0.43 7.81
C THR A 44 -3.28 0.46 6.75
N ILE A 45 -4.18 -0.54 6.74
CA ILE A 45 -5.32 -0.57 5.82
C ILE A 45 -6.32 0.57 6.10
N ARG A 46 -6.64 0.84 7.38
CA ARG A 46 -7.52 1.96 7.76
C ARG A 46 -6.95 3.30 7.31
N ILE A 47 -5.66 3.53 7.51
CA ILE A 47 -4.98 4.77 7.08
C ILE A 47 -5.05 4.88 5.56
N LEU A 48 -4.73 3.81 4.81
CA LEU A 48 -4.81 3.83 3.35
C LEU A 48 -6.23 4.19 2.88
N LEU A 49 -7.27 3.58 3.44
CA LEU A 49 -8.67 3.86 3.07
C LEU A 49 -9.08 5.31 3.35
N LEU A 50 -8.61 5.90 4.45
CA LEU A 50 -8.84 7.32 4.74
C LEU A 50 -8.04 8.23 3.80
N THR A 51 -6.88 7.80 3.31
CA THR A 51 -6.08 8.59 2.38
C THR A 51 -6.66 8.55 0.97
N THR A 52 -7.05 7.38 0.48
CA THR A 52 -7.61 7.22 -0.88
C THR A 52 -9.04 7.71 -0.99
N GLN A 53 -9.79 7.70 0.13
CA GLN A 53 -11.22 7.98 0.19
C GLN A 53 -12.05 7.12 -0.79
N ASN A 54 -11.50 5.98 -1.24
CA ASN A 54 -12.06 5.12 -2.25
C ASN A 54 -11.80 3.63 -1.92
N PRO A 55 -12.85 2.89 -1.53
CA PRO A 55 -12.79 1.44 -1.24
C PRO A 55 -12.13 0.60 -2.34
N ASP A 56 -12.59 0.75 -3.58
CA ASP A 56 -12.15 -0.09 -4.69
C ASP A 56 -10.68 0.18 -5.01
N HIS A 57 -10.29 1.46 -5.03
CA HIS A 57 -8.90 1.85 -5.25
C HIS A 57 -7.99 1.36 -4.10
N THR A 58 -8.46 1.40 -2.85
CA THR A 58 -7.73 0.84 -1.70
C THR A 58 -7.47 -0.64 -1.90
N ALA A 59 -8.48 -1.41 -2.30
CA ALA A 59 -8.35 -2.85 -2.54
C ALA A 59 -7.36 -3.16 -3.68
N VAL A 60 -7.38 -2.37 -4.75
CA VAL A 60 -6.43 -2.49 -5.87
C VAL A 60 -4.99 -2.25 -5.43
N ILE A 61 -4.75 -1.20 -4.63
CA ILE A 61 -3.41 -0.89 -4.10
C ILE A 61 -2.91 -2.06 -3.24
N VAL A 62 -3.71 -2.49 -2.26
CA VAL A 62 -3.33 -3.57 -1.33
C VAL A 62 -3.03 -4.85 -2.09
N SER A 63 -3.91 -5.26 -3.00
CA SER A 63 -3.69 -6.46 -3.82
C SER A 63 -2.43 -6.35 -4.66
N ALA A 64 -2.14 -5.19 -5.26
CA ALA A 64 -0.94 -5.01 -6.07
C ALA A 64 0.35 -5.05 -5.25
N VAL A 65 0.37 -4.47 -4.05
CA VAL A 65 1.54 -4.57 -3.17
C VAL A 65 1.74 -6.00 -2.69
N LEU A 66 0.67 -6.71 -2.31
CA LEU A 66 0.75 -8.12 -1.89
C LEU A 66 1.24 -9.03 -3.01
N ASP A 67 0.69 -8.92 -4.22
CA ASP A 67 1.13 -9.70 -5.38
C ASP A 67 2.62 -9.50 -5.65
N GLN A 68 3.08 -8.24 -5.60
CA GLN A 68 4.48 -7.91 -5.80
C GLN A 68 5.36 -8.47 -4.68
N ALA A 69 4.92 -8.38 -3.42
CA ALA A 69 5.65 -8.93 -2.29
C ALA A 69 5.82 -10.44 -2.40
N ILE A 70 4.76 -11.17 -2.80
CA ILE A 70 4.82 -12.61 -3.04
C ILE A 70 5.83 -12.91 -4.17
N HIS A 71 5.71 -12.21 -5.30
CA HIS A 71 6.57 -12.45 -6.46
C HIS A 71 8.05 -12.20 -6.15
N LEU A 72 8.34 -11.16 -5.40
CA LEU A 72 9.70 -10.74 -5.03
C LEU A 72 10.17 -11.32 -3.70
N GLN A 73 9.41 -12.22 -3.08
CA GLN A 73 9.72 -12.88 -1.80
C GLN A 73 10.04 -11.87 -0.67
N LYS A 74 9.26 -10.79 -0.59
CA LYS A 74 9.41 -9.73 0.42
C LYS A 74 8.71 -10.13 1.73
N THR A 75 8.87 -9.29 2.75
CA THR A 75 8.27 -9.51 4.08
C THR A 75 7.02 -8.67 4.26
N SER A 76 6.25 -8.94 5.32
CA SER A 76 5.12 -8.08 5.66
C SER A 76 5.55 -6.68 6.08
N ASP A 77 6.74 -6.50 6.67
CA ASP A 77 7.28 -5.16 6.93
C ASP A 77 7.47 -4.36 5.63
N TRP A 78 7.96 -5.00 4.58
CA TRP A 78 8.05 -4.36 3.26
C TRP A 78 6.67 -4.00 2.70
N VAL A 79 5.65 -4.88 2.84
CA VAL A 79 4.27 -4.57 2.40
C VAL A 79 3.71 -3.36 3.14
N ASP A 80 3.93 -3.28 4.45
CA ASP A 80 3.51 -2.15 5.27
C ASP A 80 4.13 -0.82 4.79
N GLN A 81 5.43 -0.83 4.54
CA GLN A 81 6.15 0.34 4.01
C GLN A 81 5.63 0.76 2.63
N GLU A 82 5.37 -0.20 1.75
CA GLU A 82 4.90 0.10 0.39
C GLU A 82 3.44 0.53 0.36
N ILE A 83 2.56 0.00 1.22
CA ILE A 83 1.20 0.53 1.36
C ILE A 83 1.23 1.98 1.86
N LYS A 84 2.09 2.30 2.83
CA LYS A 84 2.27 3.67 3.32
C LYS A 84 2.81 4.59 2.21
N PHE A 85 3.76 4.12 1.42
CA PHE A 85 4.25 4.82 0.23
C PHE A 85 3.12 5.12 -0.75
N GLU A 86 2.30 4.13 -1.10
CA GLU A 86 1.18 4.29 -2.03
C GLU A 86 0.12 5.27 -1.51
N GLY A 87 -0.09 5.31 -0.19
CA GLY A 87 -0.89 6.37 0.45
C GLY A 87 -0.27 7.75 0.29
N MET A 88 1.04 7.89 0.48
CA MET A 88 1.75 9.18 0.37
C MET A 88 1.71 9.75 -1.05
N VAL A 89 1.89 8.91 -2.07
CA VAL A 89 1.85 9.35 -3.48
C VAL A 89 0.42 9.44 -4.03
N HIS A 90 -0.59 9.08 -3.24
CA HIS A 90 -1.98 9.19 -3.65
C HIS A 90 -2.35 10.64 -3.97
N GLY A 91 -2.77 10.90 -5.22
CA GLY A 91 -3.12 12.23 -5.70
C GLY A 91 -1.94 13.06 -6.22
N ALA A 92 -0.71 12.52 -6.17
CA ALA A 92 0.44 13.04 -6.90
C ALA A 92 0.63 12.29 -8.23
N ASP A 93 1.32 12.90 -9.18
CA ASP A 93 1.86 12.16 -10.32
C ASP A 93 2.98 11.25 -9.81
N ARG A 94 2.74 9.94 -9.87
CA ARG A 94 3.68 8.90 -9.41
C ARG A 94 5.05 9.04 -10.08
N VAL A 95 5.07 9.25 -11.39
CA VAL A 95 6.31 9.27 -12.17
C VAL A 95 7.14 10.47 -11.78
N ASP A 96 6.50 11.63 -11.63
CA ASP A 96 7.19 12.84 -11.20
C ASP A 96 7.66 12.72 -9.75
N PHE A 97 6.87 12.12 -8.86
CA PHE A 97 7.28 11.88 -7.47
C PHE A 97 8.51 10.98 -7.39
N LEU A 98 8.49 9.84 -8.08
CA LEU A 98 9.60 8.88 -8.07
C LEU A 98 10.87 9.47 -8.71
N LYS A 99 10.74 10.24 -9.79
CA LYS A 99 11.88 10.96 -10.38
C LYS A 99 12.43 12.02 -9.44
N PHE A 100 11.57 12.71 -8.71
CA PHE A 100 11.97 13.67 -7.70
C PHE A 100 12.73 12.99 -6.57
N GLU A 101 12.23 11.87 -6.03
CA GLU A 101 12.92 11.06 -5.01
C GLU A 101 14.33 10.65 -5.48
N LEU A 102 14.46 10.14 -6.70
CA LEU A 102 15.77 9.81 -7.30
C LEU A 102 16.69 11.05 -7.40
N SER A 103 16.16 12.20 -7.80
CA SER A 103 16.95 13.43 -7.96
C SER A 103 17.48 14.00 -6.64
N GLN A 104 16.80 13.69 -5.53
CA GLN A 104 17.14 14.16 -4.19
C GLN A 104 18.06 13.19 -3.44
N ALA A 105 18.32 12.00 -3.99
CA ALA A 105 19.14 10.98 -3.35
C ALA A 105 20.62 11.43 -3.28
N ALA A 106 21.19 11.35 -2.09
CA ALA A 106 22.61 11.65 -1.88
C ALA A 106 23.54 10.66 -2.61
N THR A 107 23.07 9.44 -2.86
CA THR A 107 23.79 8.41 -3.62
C THR A 107 22.76 7.56 -4.36
N LEU A 108 23.05 7.27 -5.63
CA LEU A 108 22.28 6.34 -6.46
C LEU A 108 22.93 4.97 -6.34
N ASP A 109 22.43 4.14 -5.45
CA ASP A 109 22.84 2.74 -5.32
C ASP A 109 21.81 1.79 -5.96
N ASP A 110 22.20 0.53 -6.10
CA ASP A 110 21.38 -0.48 -6.75
C ASP A 110 20.05 -0.70 -5.99
N SER A 111 20.07 -0.60 -4.66
CA SER A 111 18.86 -0.78 -3.83
C SER A 111 17.81 0.30 -4.11
N LEU A 112 18.23 1.55 -4.30
CA LEU A 112 17.33 2.64 -4.65
C LEU A 112 16.76 2.48 -6.07
N LEU A 113 17.61 2.07 -7.02
CA LEU A 113 17.18 1.83 -8.40
C LEU A 113 16.22 0.64 -8.50
N ASP A 114 16.46 -0.43 -7.74
CA ASP A 114 15.56 -1.58 -7.64
C ASP A 114 14.20 -1.15 -7.08
N SER A 115 14.18 -0.37 -5.99
CA SER A 115 12.93 0.14 -5.40
C SER A 115 12.15 1.02 -6.38
N TYR A 116 12.85 1.88 -7.13
CA TYR A 116 12.22 2.67 -8.19
C TYR A 116 11.59 1.78 -9.27
N ASN A 117 12.32 0.77 -9.74
CA ASN A 117 11.85 -0.15 -10.77
C ASN A 117 10.67 -1.00 -10.27
N GLU A 118 10.69 -1.44 -9.02
CA GLU A 118 9.58 -2.14 -8.38
C GLU A 118 8.33 -1.24 -8.34
N ARG A 119 8.46 0.02 -7.90
CA ARG A 119 7.34 0.96 -7.74
C ARG A 119 6.75 1.46 -9.06
N ILE A 120 7.58 1.67 -10.09
CA ILE A 120 7.12 2.16 -11.40
C ILE A 120 6.36 1.08 -12.17
N ASN A 121 6.71 -0.20 -11.97
CA ASN A 121 6.11 -1.33 -12.68
C ASN A 121 4.96 -2.01 -11.92
N ARG A 122 4.66 -1.59 -10.68
CA ARG A 122 3.65 -2.24 -9.82
C ARG A 122 2.25 -2.36 -10.46
N PHE A 123 1.88 -1.37 -11.27
CA PHE A 123 0.57 -1.29 -11.91
C PHE A 123 0.62 -1.44 -13.43
N THR A 124 1.79 -1.73 -14.02
CA THR A 124 1.90 -1.95 -15.46
C THR A 124 1.41 -3.36 -15.80
N GLY A 125 0.32 -3.46 -16.57
CA GLY A 125 -0.27 -4.75 -16.99
C GLY A 125 -1.48 -5.24 -16.18
N LYS A 126 -2.11 -4.37 -15.36
CA LYS A 126 -3.36 -4.66 -14.63
C LYS A 126 -4.57 -3.90 -15.22
N ASP A 127 -4.69 -3.90 -16.54
CA ASP A 127 -5.86 -3.39 -17.29
C ASP A 127 -6.97 -4.45 -17.43
#